data_AF-A0AAD1S611-F1
#
_entry.id   AF-A0AAD1S611-F1
#
_cell.length_a   1.000
_cell.length_b   1.000
_cell.length_c   1.000
_cell.angle_alpha   90.00
_cell.angle_beta   90.00
_cell.angle_gamma   90.00
#
_symmetry.space_group_name_H-M   'P 1'
#
loop_
_entity.id
_entity.type
_entity.pdbx_description
1 polymer ?
#
loop_
_entity_poly.entity_id
_entity_poly.type
_entity_poly.pdbx_seq_one_letter_code
_entity_poly.pdbx_strand_id
1 'polypeptide(L)'
;MVARQGFSPAQLTYWSNNVQGLNTPEECSHLHRRLWTAKASVAFLQETHLRSGDAPKLENQRFPLGFYANHTDAKKAGVAILFAHTTPFQCTKTLADPNGRYLFLKGTISDRVYTFACLYGPNKKHTFFSRTLAKLERFREGLLVAAGDLKIPMEPHIDTSRGQSTIPTHCLRATILTQIGARGLLEGIPPRRSRLYLLLSGPRTLQSYRLHIHGPGISKPTA
;
A
#
# COMPACT_ATOMS: atom_id res chain seq x y z
N MET A 1 -11.48 39.05 -2.84
CA MET A 1 -11.58 38.20 -1.64
C MET A 1 -11.71 36.76 -2.12
N VAL A 2 -10.64 35.96 -2.07
CA VAL A 2 -10.61 34.60 -2.65
C VAL A 2 -11.45 33.68 -1.77
N ALA A 3 -12.47 33.07 -2.36
CA ALA A 3 -13.35 32.12 -1.68
C ALA A 3 -12.51 30.94 -1.16
N ARG A 4 -12.48 30.78 0.18
CA ARG A 4 -12.05 29.56 0.83
C ARG A 4 -13.00 28.45 0.37
N GLN A 5 -12.52 27.58 -0.50
CA GLN A 5 -13.19 26.33 -0.85
C GLN A 5 -13.43 25.54 0.45
N GLY A 6 -14.70 25.43 0.82
CA GLY A 6 -15.14 24.70 2.00
C GLY A 6 -14.76 23.23 1.92
N PHE A 7 -14.10 22.76 2.97
CA PHE A 7 -13.71 21.36 3.14
C PHE A 7 -14.96 20.54 3.47
N SER A 8 -15.39 19.68 2.54
CA SER A 8 -16.34 18.59 2.84
C SER A 8 -15.62 17.50 3.64
N PRO A 9 -16.29 16.75 4.55
CA PRO A 9 -15.63 15.77 5.42
C PRO A 9 -14.88 14.74 4.56
N ALA A 10 -13.55 14.82 4.58
CA ALA A 10 -12.71 14.25 3.54
C ALA A 10 -12.84 12.72 3.42
N GLN A 11 -13.41 12.27 2.30
CA GLN A 11 -13.20 10.90 1.81
C GLN A 11 -11.72 10.76 1.43
N LEU A 12 -10.96 10.00 2.20
CA LEU A 12 -9.59 9.63 1.82
C LEU A 12 -9.64 8.63 0.66
N THR A 13 -8.82 8.89 -0.35
CA THR A 13 -8.65 7.99 -1.49
C THR A 13 -7.33 7.25 -1.36
N TYR A 14 -7.40 5.92 -1.31
CA TYR A 14 -6.22 5.06 -1.18
C TYR A 14 -5.84 4.46 -2.52
N TRP A 15 -4.56 4.53 -2.84
CA TRP A 15 -4.00 3.99 -4.08
C TRP A 15 -2.89 3.00 -3.76
N SER A 16 -2.90 1.83 -4.39
CA SER A 16 -1.78 0.91 -4.28
C SER A 16 -1.33 0.39 -5.64
N ASN A 17 -0.01 0.19 -5.78
CA ASN A 17 0.57 -0.40 -6.98
C ASN A 17 1.96 -1.00 -6.73
N ASN A 18 2.21 -2.13 -7.40
CA ASN A 18 3.55 -2.63 -7.62
C ASN A 18 4.16 -1.88 -8.81
N VAL A 19 5.18 -1.05 -8.54
CA VAL A 19 5.76 -0.12 -9.53
C VAL A 19 6.89 -0.73 -10.35
N GLN A 20 7.42 -1.89 -9.96
CA GLN A 20 8.49 -2.61 -10.68
C GLN A 20 9.77 -1.80 -10.93
N GLY A 21 10.06 -0.83 -10.07
CA GLY A 21 11.19 0.08 -10.16
C GLY A 21 10.77 1.53 -10.40
N LEU A 22 11.42 2.45 -9.68
CA LEU A 22 11.33 3.89 -9.88
C LEU A 22 12.75 4.45 -9.99
N ASN A 23 13.51 3.94 -10.95
CA ASN A 23 14.91 4.27 -11.12
C ASN A 23 15.12 5.52 -11.98
N THR A 24 14.14 5.89 -12.80
CA THR A 24 14.25 7.06 -13.69
C THR A 24 13.25 8.18 -13.37
N PRO A 25 13.55 9.45 -13.71
CA PRO A 25 12.63 10.56 -13.58
C PRO A 25 11.31 10.37 -14.37
N GLU A 26 11.35 9.68 -15.50
CA GLU A 26 10.18 9.38 -16.34
C GLU A 26 9.23 8.41 -15.64
N GLU A 27 9.77 7.36 -15.00
CA GLU A 27 8.99 6.40 -14.20
C GLU A 27 8.31 7.11 -13.01
N CYS A 28 9.05 7.99 -12.32
CA CYS A 28 8.51 8.81 -11.24
C CYS A 28 7.41 9.76 -11.73
N SER A 29 7.62 10.42 -12.87
CA SER A 29 6.63 11.34 -13.48
C SER A 29 5.36 10.62 -13.90
N HIS A 30 5.48 9.40 -14.44
CA HIS A 30 4.33 8.57 -14.80
C HIS A 30 3.54 8.16 -13.56
N LEU A 31 4.23 7.75 -12.48
CA LEU A 31 3.60 7.48 -11.19
C LEU A 31 2.83 8.71 -10.68
N HIS A 32 3.46 9.88 -10.63
CA HIS A 32 2.82 11.11 -10.14
C HIS A 32 1.58 11.49 -10.95
N ARG A 33 1.61 11.30 -12.27
CA ARG A 33 0.44 11.52 -13.14
C ARG A 33 -0.72 10.59 -12.76
N ARG A 34 -0.43 9.31 -12.54
CA ARG A 34 -1.45 8.31 -12.13
C ARG A 34 -2.04 8.64 -10.76
N LEU A 35 -1.19 8.97 -9.79
CA LEU A 35 -1.63 9.38 -8.45
C LEU A 35 -2.53 10.62 -8.50
N TRP A 36 -2.18 11.59 -9.34
CA TRP A 36 -2.99 12.80 -9.55
C TRP A 36 -4.35 12.50 -10.18
N THR A 37 -4.38 11.75 -11.28
CA THR A 37 -5.64 11.41 -11.96
C THR A 37 -6.56 10.59 -11.05
N ALA A 38 -5.99 9.71 -10.22
CA ALA A 38 -6.73 8.94 -9.23
C ALA A 38 -7.16 9.78 -8.00
N LYS A 39 -6.73 11.04 -7.90
CA LYS A 39 -6.96 11.90 -6.73
C LYS A 39 -6.52 11.22 -5.42
N ALA A 40 -5.40 10.50 -5.47
CA ALA A 40 -4.91 9.71 -4.34
C ALA A 40 -4.55 10.63 -3.15
N SER A 41 -5.09 10.30 -1.98
CA SER A 41 -4.73 10.92 -0.69
C SER A 41 -3.49 10.25 -0.09
N VAL A 42 -3.45 8.91 -0.17
CA VAL A 42 -2.34 8.09 0.31
C VAL A 42 -2.02 7.02 -0.74
N ALA A 43 -0.74 6.85 -1.05
CA ALA A 43 -0.25 5.88 -2.02
C ALA A 43 0.66 4.83 -1.37
N PHE A 44 0.43 3.56 -1.66
CA PHE A 44 1.22 2.42 -1.19
C PHE A 44 1.94 1.76 -2.38
N LEU A 45 3.27 1.84 -2.38
CA LEU A 45 4.11 1.40 -3.48
C LEU A 45 4.91 0.17 -3.07
N GLN A 46 4.98 -0.83 -3.95
CA GLN A 46 5.82 -2.02 -3.79
C GLN A 46 6.78 -2.19 -4.96
N GLU A 47 7.92 -2.86 -4.75
CA GLU A 47 9.01 -2.98 -5.72
C GLU A 47 9.54 -1.63 -6.19
N THR A 48 9.72 -0.67 -5.28
CA THR A 48 10.28 0.65 -5.65
C THR A 48 11.71 0.54 -6.17
N HIS A 49 12.47 -0.47 -5.72
CA HIS A 49 13.86 -0.73 -6.08
C HIS A 49 14.82 0.45 -5.84
N LEU A 50 14.47 1.34 -4.91
CA LEU A 50 15.30 2.45 -4.50
C LEU A 50 16.42 1.96 -3.56
N ARG A 51 17.64 2.49 -3.69
CA ARG A 51 18.69 2.29 -2.67
C ARG A 51 18.51 3.27 -1.53
N SER A 52 18.93 2.87 -0.34
CA SER A 52 19.17 3.79 0.76
C SER A 52 20.24 4.80 0.32
N GLY A 53 19.86 6.08 0.17
CA GLY A 53 20.75 7.16 -0.27
C GLY A 53 20.66 7.55 -1.75
N ASP A 54 19.90 6.83 -2.59
CA ASP A 54 19.63 7.26 -3.98
C ASP A 54 18.53 8.35 -4.03
N ALA A 55 18.69 9.28 -4.97
CA ALA A 55 18.16 10.64 -4.90
C ALA A 55 16.89 11.03 -5.68
N PRO A 56 16.12 10.19 -6.42
CA PRO A 56 14.77 10.62 -6.72
C PRO A 56 13.95 10.44 -5.44
N LYS A 57 13.96 11.48 -4.61
CA LYS A 57 12.89 11.75 -3.65
C LYS A 57 11.58 11.61 -4.43
N LEU A 58 10.78 10.58 -4.12
CA LEU A 58 9.46 10.44 -4.75
C LEU A 58 8.56 11.61 -4.34
N GLU A 59 9.00 12.41 -3.37
CA GLU A 59 8.40 13.64 -2.93
C GLU A 59 8.38 14.69 -4.04
N ASN A 60 7.23 15.35 -4.17
CA ASN A 60 7.06 16.55 -4.97
C ASN A 60 6.05 17.48 -4.29
N GLN A 61 5.71 18.61 -4.92
CA GLN A 61 4.71 19.54 -4.36
C GLN A 61 3.34 18.89 -4.08
N ARG A 62 2.96 17.85 -4.83
CA ARG A 62 1.66 17.18 -4.70
C ARG A 62 1.68 16.08 -3.64
N PHE A 63 2.80 15.39 -3.50
CA PHE A 63 3.08 14.35 -2.51
C PHE A 63 4.34 14.72 -1.73
N PRO A 64 4.29 15.69 -0.81
CA PRO A 64 5.48 16.23 -0.17
C PRO A 64 6.06 15.31 0.91
N LEU A 65 5.31 14.29 1.33
CA LEU A 65 5.69 13.42 2.44
C LEU A 65 5.75 11.96 1.98
N GLY A 66 6.93 11.37 2.06
CA GLY A 66 7.20 9.98 1.74
C GLY A 66 7.92 9.25 2.88
N PHE A 67 7.57 7.99 3.06
CA PHE A 67 8.24 7.06 3.98
C PHE A 67 8.64 5.81 3.22
N TYR A 68 9.78 5.22 3.60
CA TYR A 68 10.41 4.15 2.83
C TYR A 68 10.90 3.03 3.73
N ALA A 69 10.78 1.81 3.23
CA ALA A 69 11.60 0.69 3.68
C ALA A 69 12.27 0.11 2.44
N ASN A 70 13.57 0.36 2.30
CA ASN A 70 14.39 -0.11 1.19
C ASN A 70 15.26 -1.27 1.64
N HIS A 71 15.70 -2.10 0.71
CA HIS A 71 16.69 -3.11 1.03
C HIS A 71 18.06 -2.46 1.19
N THR A 72 18.74 -2.71 2.31
CA THR A 72 20.00 -2.04 2.68
C THR A 72 21.06 -2.11 1.57
N ASP A 73 21.28 -3.30 0.98
CA ASP A 73 22.43 -3.52 0.10
C ASP A 73 22.10 -3.67 -1.41
N ALA A 74 20.83 -3.65 -1.83
CA ALA A 74 20.46 -4.06 -3.20
C ALA A 74 19.16 -3.45 -3.72
N LYS A 75 19.11 -3.13 -5.02
CA LYS A 75 17.88 -2.68 -5.74
C LYS A 75 16.95 -3.84 -6.09
N LYS A 76 16.50 -4.60 -5.09
CA LYS A 76 15.71 -5.85 -5.31
C LYS A 76 14.38 -5.90 -4.57
N ALA A 77 14.14 -4.94 -3.70
CA ALA A 77 12.91 -4.77 -2.94
C ALA A 77 12.79 -3.31 -2.54
N GLY A 78 11.65 -2.96 -1.99
CA GLY A 78 11.38 -1.61 -1.53
C GLY A 78 9.88 -1.39 -1.44
N VAL A 79 9.44 -0.80 -0.34
CA VAL A 79 8.08 -0.32 -0.18
C VAL A 79 8.10 1.14 0.24
N ALA A 80 7.13 1.90 -0.23
CA ALA A 80 6.96 3.29 0.14
C ALA A 80 5.50 3.62 0.43
N ILE A 81 5.29 4.60 1.30
CA ILE A 81 3.99 5.22 1.54
C ILE A 81 4.13 6.72 1.31
N LEU A 82 3.34 7.27 0.39
CA LEU A 82 3.32 8.70 0.07
C LEU A 82 2.00 9.33 0.50
N PHE A 83 2.06 10.55 1.03
CA PHE A 83 0.89 11.34 1.42
C PHE A 83 0.78 12.57 0.54
N ALA A 84 -0.43 12.83 0.04
CA ALA A 84 -0.72 14.05 -0.71
C ALA A 84 -0.63 15.29 0.20
N HIS A 85 -0.29 16.45 -0.36
CA HIS A 85 -0.27 17.73 0.37
C HIS A 85 -1.61 18.10 1.01
N THR A 86 -2.72 17.58 0.48
CA THR A 86 -4.07 17.72 1.03
C THR A 86 -4.36 16.79 2.21
N THR A 87 -3.43 15.89 2.54
CA THR A 87 -3.55 14.87 3.59
C THR A 87 -2.41 15.08 4.60
N PRO A 88 -2.54 16.06 5.53
CA PRO A 88 -1.48 16.39 6.48
C PRO A 88 -1.36 15.28 7.53
N PHE A 89 -0.53 14.28 7.24
CA PHE A 89 -0.23 13.18 8.14
C PHE A 89 0.91 13.53 9.08
N GLN A 90 0.68 13.37 10.39
CA GLN A 90 1.69 13.53 11.41
C GLN A 90 2.13 12.15 11.90
N CYS A 91 3.30 11.69 11.44
CA CYS A 91 3.83 10.39 11.85
C CYS A 91 4.34 10.44 13.30
N THR A 92 3.89 9.50 14.11
CA THR A 92 4.32 9.31 15.51
C THR A 92 5.22 8.10 15.69
N LYS A 93 5.10 7.08 14.83
CA LYS A 93 5.95 5.89 14.89
C LYS A 93 6.10 5.24 13.53
N THR A 94 7.31 4.74 13.26
CA THR A 94 7.63 3.97 12.05
C THR A 94 8.20 2.61 12.44
N LEU A 95 7.79 1.56 11.74
CA LEU A 95 8.43 0.24 11.79
C LEU A 95 8.69 -0.24 10.36
N ALA A 96 9.96 -0.28 9.96
CA ALA A 96 10.41 -0.65 8.63
C ALA A 96 11.14 -1.99 8.63
N ASP A 97 11.00 -2.74 7.54
CA ASP A 97 11.80 -3.95 7.30
C ASP A 97 13.13 -3.60 6.63
N PRO A 98 14.29 -4.05 7.16
CA PRO A 98 15.60 -3.83 6.53
C PRO A 98 15.73 -4.46 5.13
N ASN A 99 14.87 -5.41 4.78
CA ASN A 99 14.86 -6.04 3.44
C ASN A 99 13.84 -5.38 2.50
N GLY A 100 13.21 -4.28 2.89
CA GLY A 100 12.23 -3.55 2.10
C GLY A 100 10.95 -4.33 1.80
N ARG A 101 10.52 -5.21 2.72
CA ARG A 101 9.30 -6.05 2.56
C ARG A 101 8.07 -5.50 3.27
N TYR A 102 8.23 -4.65 4.29
CA TYR A 102 7.11 -3.98 4.91
C TYR A 102 7.50 -2.61 5.45
N LEU A 103 6.49 -1.73 5.55
CA LEU A 103 6.59 -0.43 6.19
C LEU A 103 5.29 -0.16 6.93
N PHE A 104 5.37 0.03 8.24
CA PHE A 104 4.24 0.42 9.08
C PHE A 104 4.47 1.83 9.60
N LEU A 105 3.43 2.65 9.52
CA LEU A 105 3.39 4.00 10.03
C LEU A 105 2.22 4.11 10.98
N LYS A 106 2.44 4.76 12.13
CA LYS A 106 1.40 5.20 13.04
C LYS A 106 1.45 6.72 13.08
N GLY A 107 0.28 7.36 13.12
CA GLY A 107 0.21 8.81 13.20
C GLY A 107 -1.21 9.33 13.18
N THR A 108 -1.37 10.63 12.97
CA THR A 108 -2.68 11.29 12.95
C THR A 108 -2.96 12.01 11.65
N ILE A 109 -4.24 12.05 11.26
CA ILE A 109 -4.80 12.92 10.22
C ILE A 109 -6.06 13.54 10.81
N SER A 110 -6.10 14.87 10.94
CA SER A 110 -7.23 15.60 11.54
C SER A 110 -7.68 14.99 12.88
N ASP A 111 -6.73 14.82 13.81
CA ASP A 111 -6.92 14.28 15.17
C ASP A 111 -7.40 12.83 15.28
N ARG A 112 -7.50 12.12 14.15
CA ARG A 112 -7.78 10.69 14.14
C ARG A 112 -6.49 9.90 14.01
N VAL A 113 -6.34 8.87 14.84
CA VAL A 113 -5.19 7.96 14.78
C VAL A 113 -5.36 6.96 13.65
N TYR A 114 -4.32 6.84 12.83
CA TYR A 114 -4.21 5.88 11.73
C TYR A 114 -2.99 4.99 11.92
N THR A 115 -3.13 3.75 11.46
CA THR A 115 -2.02 2.88 11.12
C THR A 115 -2.03 2.61 9.62
N PHE A 116 -0.95 2.96 8.93
CA PHE A 116 -0.76 2.63 7.52
C PHE A 116 0.26 1.49 7.41
N ALA A 117 -0.05 0.47 6.62
CA ALA A 117 0.85 -0.66 6.40
C ALA A 117 1.02 -0.94 4.91
N CYS A 118 2.25 -0.92 4.41
CA CYS A 118 2.60 -1.40 3.07
C CYS A 118 3.30 -2.75 3.19
N LEU A 119 2.84 -3.76 2.46
CA LEU A 119 3.37 -5.13 2.49
C LEU A 119 3.84 -5.58 1.10
N TYR A 120 4.96 -6.27 1.07
CA TYR A 120 5.51 -6.89 -0.13
C TYR A 120 6.00 -8.32 0.19
N GLY A 121 5.27 -9.30 -0.32
CA GLY A 121 5.50 -10.72 -0.06
C GLY A 121 6.70 -11.31 -0.80
N PRO A 122 7.56 -12.10 -0.14
CA PRO A 122 8.47 -12.98 -0.87
C PRO A 122 7.70 -14.12 -1.55
N ASN A 123 8.13 -14.48 -2.76
CA ASN A 123 7.69 -15.71 -3.42
C ASN A 123 8.02 -16.89 -2.49
N LYS A 124 7.01 -17.56 -1.89
CA LYS A 124 7.10 -18.86 -1.19
C LYS A 124 7.29 -18.89 0.35
N LYS A 125 6.99 -17.85 1.13
CA LYS A 125 7.13 -17.96 2.62
C LYS A 125 5.86 -17.57 3.40
N HIS A 126 5.00 -18.54 3.72
CA HIS A 126 3.83 -18.34 4.61
C HIS A 126 4.21 -17.77 5.98
N THR A 127 5.32 -18.24 6.54
CA THR A 127 5.83 -17.79 7.84
C THR A 127 6.21 -16.32 7.85
N PHE A 128 6.53 -15.72 6.69
CA PHE A 128 6.74 -14.29 6.59
C PHE A 128 5.46 -13.54 6.96
N PHE A 129 4.34 -13.88 6.32
CA PHE A 129 3.09 -13.16 6.54
C PHE A 129 2.55 -13.32 7.96
N SER A 130 2.53 -14.53 8.51
CA SER A 130 2.05 -14.72 9.89
C SER A 130 2.87 -13.93 10.90
N ARG A 131 4.21 -13.89 10.75
CA ARG A 131 5.09 -13.09 11.60
C ARG A 131 4.89 -11.59 11.39
N THR A 132 4.78 -11.15 10.13
CA THR A 132 4.61 -9.74 9.79
C THR A 132 3.25 -9.20 10.24
N LEU A 133 2.18 -9.98 10.11
CA LEU A 133 0.86 -9.63 10.62
C LEU A 133 0.82 -9.61 12.15
N ALA A 134 1.48 -10.55 12.83
CA ALA A 134 1.62 -10.49 14.29
C ALA A 134 2.38 -9.24 14.77
N LYS A 135 3.40 -8.79 14.01
CA LYS A 135 4.07 -7.50 14.27
C LYS A 135 3.12 -6.33 14.04
N LEU A 136 2.34 -6.35 12.96
CA LEU A 136 1.36 -5.31 12.64
C LEU A 136 0.31 -5.19 13.75
N GLU A 137 -0.20 -6.31 14.25
CA GLU A 137 -1.18 -6.33 15.35
C GLU A 137 -0.65 -5.69 16.63
N ARG A 138 0.62 -5.92 16.97
CA ARG A 138 1.27 -5.27 18.13
C ARG A 138 1.59 -3.80 17.88
N PHE A 139 1.77 -3.43 16.62
CA PHE A 139 2.14 -2.07 16.23
C PHE A 139 0.93 -1.15 16.10
N ARG A 140 -0.19 -1.67 15.59
CA ARG A 140 -1.33 -0.86 15.15
C ARG A 140 -2.05 -0.16 16.30
N GLU A 141 -2.65 0.95 15.93
CA GLU A 141 -3.52 1.78 16.77
C GLU A 141 -4.44 2.59 15.86
N GLY A 142 -5.68 2.83 16.31
CA GLY A 142 -6.68 3.55 15.51
C GLY A 142 -7.10 2.79 14.24
N LEU A 143 -7.39 3.54 13.18
CA LEU A 143 -7.88 3.03 11.89
C LEU A 143 -6.72 2.41 11.10
N LEU A 144 -6.78 1.11 10.80
CA LEU A 144 -5.76 0.42 10.01
C LEU A 144 -6.12 0.44 8.53
N VAL A 145 -5.17 0.90 7.72
CA VAL A 145 -5.17 0.85 6.26
C VAL A 145 -3.92 0.09 5.82
N ALA A 146 -4.10 -1.16 5.36
CA ALA A 146 -3.00 -2.01 4.93
C ALA A 146 -3.11 -2.34 3.44
N ALA A 147 -2.10 -2.04 2.64
CA ALA A 147 -2.03 -2.40 1.23
C ALA A 147 -0.80 -3.27 0.95
N GLY A 148 -0.87 -4.14 -0.05
CA GLY A 148 0.33 -4.86 -0.46
C GLY A 148 0.17 -5.85 -1.58
N ASP A 149 1.30 -6.20 -2.19
CA ASP A 149 1.41 -7.31 -3.14
C ASP A 149 1.86 -8.55 -2.38
N LEU A 150 0.90 -9.43 -2.10
CA LEU A 150 1.17 -10.62 -1.30
C LEU A 150 1.87 -11.72 -2.12
N LYS A 151 1.93 -11.57 -3.46
CA LYS A 151 2.36 -12.62 -4.41
C LYS A 151 1.73 -14.01 -4.19
N ILE A 152 0.64 -14.09 -3.44
CA ILE A 152 -0.10 -15.30 -3.12
C ILE A 152 -1.55 -15.08 -3.60
N PRO A 153 -2.12 -16.01 -4.39
CA PRO A 153 -3.51 -15.92 -4.83
C PRO A 153 -4.46 -16.21 -3.67
N MET A 154 -5.01 -15.16 -3.04
CA MET A 154 -5.91 -15.30 -1.89
C MET A 154 -7.19 -16.06 -2.25
N GLU A 155 -7.58 -16.00 -3.51
CA GLU A 155 -8.76 -16.63 -4.07
C GLU A 155 -8.39 -17.38 -5.35
N PRO A 156 -7.77 -18.57 -5.28
CA PRO A 156 -7.12 -19.19 -6.43
C PRO A 156 -8.02 -19.42 -7.64
N HIS A 157 -9.32 -19.63 -7.40
CA HIS A 157 -10.33 -19.80 -8.43
C HIS A 157 -10.58 -18.54 -9.29
N ILE A 158 -10.29 -17.34 -8.77
CA ILE A 158 -10.41 -16.05 -9.47
C ILE A 158 -9.03 -15.45 -9.79
N ASP A 159 -8.06 -15.64 -8.89
CA ASP A 159 -6.74 -15.00 -8.94
C ASP A 159 -5.75 -15.74 -9.85
N THR A 160 -6.05 -16.95 -10.30
CA THR A 160 -5.16 -17.77 -11.12
C THR A 160 -5.84 -18.27 -12.39
N SER A 161 -5.07 -18.40 -13.47
CA SER A 161 -5.57 -18.95 -14.74
C SER A 161 -5.94 -20.44 -14.66
N ARG A 162 -5.44 -21.16 -13.67
CA ARG A 162 -5.70 -22.60 -13.47
C ARG A 162 -6.75 -22.86 -12.40
N GLY A 163 -7.29 -21.81 -11.77
CA GLY A 163 -8.21 -21.92 -10.64
C GLY A 163 -7.60 -22.55 -9.37
N GLN A 164 -6.28 -22.71 -9.31
CA GLN A 164 -5.56 -23.48 -8.29
C GLN A 164 -4.30 -22.76 -7.84
N SER A 165 -3.95 -22.92 -6.56
CA SER A 165 -2.72 -22.40 -5.98
C SER A 165 -1.83 -23.56 -5.55
N THR A 166 -0.54 -23.49 -5.88
CA THR A 166 0.49 -24.40 -5.34
C THR A 166 0.84 -24.08 -3.87
N ILE A 167 0.24 -23.03 -3.32
CA ILE A 167 0.50 -22.44 -2.01
C ILE A 167 -0.80 -22.53 -1.20
N PRO A 168 -0.84 -23.18 -0.01
CA PRO A 168 -2.04 -23.24 0.84
C PRO A 168 -2.50 -21.87 1.33
N THR A 169 -3.51 -21.28 0.68
CA THR A 169 -3.92 -19.89 0.92
C THR A 169 -4.94 -19.71 2.04
N HIS A 170 -5.63 -20.79 2.41
CA HIS A 170 -6.66 -20.81 3.45
C HIS A 170 -6.15 -20.30 4.81
N CYS A 171 -4.98 -20.78 5.26
CA CYS A 171 -4.43 -20.37 6.56
C CYS A 171 -4.01 -18.90 6.58
N LEU A 172 -3.48 -18.36 5.47
CA LEU A 172 -3.11 -16.96 5.36
C LEU A 172 -4.35 -16.06 5.34
N ARG A 173 -5.38 -16.46 4.57
CA ARG A 173 -6.67 -15.77 4.52
C ARG A 173 -7.34 -15.74 5.89
N ALA A 174 -7.42 -16.88 6.57
CA ALA A 174 -7.93 -16.96 7.93
C ALA A 174 -7.11 -16.06 8.86
N THR A 175 -5.78 -16.12 8.82
CA THR A 175 -4.91 -15.26 9.64
C THR A 175 -5.18 -13.77 9.40
N ILE A 176 -5.31 -13.33 8.14
CA ILE A 176 -5.64 -11.95 7.78
C ILE A 176 -7.03 -11.56 8.31
N LEU A 177 -8.04 -12.39 8.11
CA LEU A 177 -9.41 -12.14 8.56
C LEU A 177 -9.51 -12.07 10.09
N THR A 178 -8.84 -12.98 10.79
CA THR A 178 -8.89 -13.09 12.26
C THR A 178 -8.04 -12.02 12.94
N GLN A 179 -6.85 -11.73 12.43
CA GLN A 179 -5.94 -10.76 13.07
C GLN A 179 -6.37 -9.32 12.81
N ILE A 180 -6.73 -8.98 11.56
CA ILE A 180 -7.04 -7.60 11.18
C ILE A 180 -8.53 -7.26 11.43
N GLY A 181 -9.36 -8.24 11.84
CA GLY A 181 -10.80 -8.03 12.07
C GLY A 181 -11.52 -7.52 10.81
N ALA A 182 -11.00 -7.86 9.63
CA ALA A 182 -11.46 -7.37 8.35
C ALA A 182 -12.84 -7.95 8.02
N ARG A 183 -13.90 -7.30 8.50
CA ARG A 183 -15.28 -7.55 8.03
C ARG A 183 -15.55 -6.96 6.64
N GLY A 184 -14.62 -6.20 6.07
CA GLY A 184 -14.68 -5.63 4.73
C GLY A 184 -13.62 -6.17 3.78
N LEU A 185 -13.29 -7.47 3.88
CA LEU A 185 -12.47 -8.12 2.86
C LEU A 185 -13.29 -8.18 1.56
N LEU A 186 -12.74 -7.62 0.47
CA LEU A 186 -13.12 -7.91 -0.92
C LEU A 186 -14.31 -7.16 -1.55
N GLU A 187 -14.44 -5.84 -1.41
CA GLU A 187 -15.22 -5.09 -2.41
C GLU A 187 -14.40 -3.95 -2.99
N GLY A 188 -13.72 -4.26 -4.10
CA GLY A 188 -12.86 -3.31 -4.79
C GLY A 188 -12.38 -3.82 -6.15
N ILE A 189 -13.34 -4.19 -7.00
CA ILE A 189 -13.22 -4.53 -8.43
C ILE A 189 -12.57 -5.91 -8.70
N PRO A 190 -13.21 -6.80 -9.48
CA PRO A 190 -12.51 -7.94 -10.06
C PRO A 190 -11.71 -7.46 -11.29
N PRO A 191 -10.40 -7.71 -11.35
CA PRO A 191 -9.83 -7.94 -12.67
C PRO A 191 -8.90 -9.14 -12.63
N ARG A 192 -9.09 -10.01 -13.63
CA ARG A 192 -8.14 -11.02 -14.09
C ARG A 192 -6.70 -10.60 -13.73
N ARG A 193 -6.02 -11.35 -12.84
CA ARG A 193 -4.56 -11.36 -12.60
C ARG A 193 -3.91 -10.37 -11.60
N SER A 194 -4.63 -9.65 -10.73
CA SER A 194 -3.98 -8.74 -9.75
C SER A 194 -3.84 -9.37 -8.35
N ARG A 195 -2.63 -9.43 -7.78
CA ARG A 195 -2.31 -9.97 -6.42
C ARG A 195 -2.20 -8.88 -5.34
N LEU A 196 -2.82 -7.74 -5.58
CA LEU A 196 -2.72 -6.55 -4.75
C LEU A 196 -3.98 -6.41 -3.90
N TYR A 197 -3.82 -6.27 -2.59
CA TYR A 197 -4.93 -6.22 -1.64
C TYR A 197 -4.87 -4.94 -0.81
N LEU A 198 -6.02 -4.32 -0.55
CA LEU A 198 -6.19 -3.28 0.46
C LEU A 198 -7.14 -3.79 1.55
N LEU A 199 -6.74 -3.66 2.81
CA LEU A 199 -7.48 -4.01 4.00
C LEU A 199 -7.74 -2.75 4.82
N LEU A 200 -9.00 -2.52 5.15
CA LEU A 200 -9.45 -1.43 6.01
C LEU A 200 -10.10 -2.03 7.26
N SER A 201 -9.69 -1.62 8.46
CA SER A 201 -10.37 -1.98 9.70
C SER A 201 -10.48 -0.79 10.65
N GLY A 202 -11.69 -0.45 11.09
CA GLY A 202 -11.98 0.72 11.93
C GLY A 202 -13.24 0.57 12.79
N PRO A 203 -13.42 1.44 13.81
CA PRO A 203 -14.63 1.48 14.63
C PRO A 203 -15.84 1.94 13.81
N ARG A 204 -17.03 1.38 14.12
CA ARG A 204 -18.31 1.57 13.43
C ARG A 204 -18.61 3.05 13.19
N THR A 205 -18.22 3.57 12.04
CA THR A 205 -18.65 4.88 11.56
C THR A 205 -18.66 4.82 10.04
N LEU A 206 -19.83 5.13 9.45
CA LEU A 206 -20.03 5.22 8.01
C LEU A 206 -19.11 6.29 7.42
N GLN A 207 -17.93 5.89 6.97
CA GLN A 207 -17.10 6.67 6.05
C GLN A 207 -17.02 5.93 4.73
N SER A 208 -17.31 6.63 3.65
CA SER A 208 -17.09 6.11 2.30
C SER A 208 -15.59 6.20 2.02
N TYR A 209 -14.92 5.07 1.81
CA TYR A 209 -13.54 5.02 1.33
C TYR A 209 -13.55 4.75 -0.17
N ARG A 210 -12.74 5.49 -0.94
CA ARG A 210 -12.56 5.22 -2.37
C ARG A 210 -11.24 4.47 -2.57
N LEU A 211 -11.33 3.27 -3.13
CA LEU A 211 -10.22 2.37 -3.32
C LEU A 211 -9.86 2.24 -4.80
N HIS A 212 -8.59 2.50 -5.13
CA HIS A 212 -8.02 2.23 -6.44
C HIS A 212 -6.85 1.23 -6.32
N ILE A 213 -7.04 0.00 -6.82
CA ILE A 213 -6.02 -1.05 -6.90
C ILE A 213 -5.58 -1.16 -8.36
N HIS A 214 -4.27 -1.08 -8.62
CA HIS A 214 -3.73 -1.26 -9.96
C HIS A 214 -2.80 -2.48 -10.04
N GLY A 215 -2.93 -3.27 -11.11
CA GLY A 215 -2.04 -4.38 -11.42
C GLY A 215 -0.64 -3.91 -11.86
N PRO A 216 0.34 -4.84 -11.97
CA PRO A 216 1.72 -4.51 -12.34
C PRO A 216 1.80 -3.68 -13.62
N GLY A 217 2.79 -2.78 -13.68
CA GLY A 217 3.01 -1.86 -14.79
C GLY A 217 2.91 -2.56 -16.16
N ILE A 218 2.11 -1.98 -17.06
CA ILE A 218 2.08 -2.41 -18.45
C ILE A 218 3.41 -1.98 -19.09
N SER A 219 4.00 -2.93 -19.82
CA SER A 219 5.21 -2.91 -20.62
C SER A 219 5.73 -1.55 -21.06
N LYS A 220 7.07 -1.41 -21.02
CA LYS A 220 7.81 -0.41 -21.82
C LYS A 220 7.21 -0.34 -23.22
N PRO A 221 7.04 0.85 -23.82
CA PRO A 221 6.80 0.93 -25.25
C PRO A 221 7.93 0.15 -25.93
N THR A 222 7.59 -0.88 -26.70
CA THR A 222 8.50 -1.37 -27.73
C THR A 222 8.78 -0.19 -28.65
N ALA A 223 10.07 0.05 -28.89
CA ALA A 223 10.55 1.01 -29.88
C ALA A 223 9.94 0.75 -31.26
#